data_AF-A0A133ZBL2-F1
#
_entry.id   AF-A0A133ZBL2-F1
#
_cell.length_a   1.000
_cell.length_b   1.000
_cell.length_c   1.000
_cell.angle_alpha   90.00
_cell.angle_beta   90.00
_cell.angle_gamma   90.00
#
_symmetry.space_group_name_H-M   'P 1'
#
loop_
_entity.id
_entity.type
_entity.pdbx_description
1 polymer ?
#
loop_
_entity_poly.entity_id
_entity_poly.type
_entity_poly.pdbx_seq_one_letter_code
_entity_poly.pdbx_strand_id
1 'polypeptide(L)'
;MIQVSHPYVLIVPTYGGGSLKRAVPKQVIDFLNDPINRSFIRGVITSGNTNFGSAYCVAGRIISAKCHVPELYHFELLGTQKDVAAVKQGLHKFWVQQSN
;
A
#
# COMPACT_ATOMS: atom_id res chain seq x y z
N MET A 1 -19.76 -1.94 6.08
CA MET A 1 -18.31 -1.74 5.79
C MET A 1 -18.17 -0.75 4.65
N ILE A 2 -17.01 -0.10 4.54
CA ILE A 2 -16.72 0.79 3.41
C ILE A 2 -16.60 -0.06 2.14
N GLN A 3 -17.32 0.33 1.10
CA GLN A 3 -17.21 -0.26 -0.22
C GLN A 3 -16.80 0.84 -1.20
N VAL A 4 -15.80 0.57 -2.03
CA VAL A 4 -15.36 1.50 -3.08
C VAL A 4 -16.02 1.16 -4.41
N SER A 5 -16.10 2.17 -5.28
CA SER A 5 -16.72 2.06 -6.61
C SER A 5 -15.80 2.52 -7.75
N HIS A 6 -14.56 2.89 -7.44
CA HIS A 6 -13.60 3.42 -8.40
C HIS A 6 -12.19 2.86 -8.13
N PRO A 7 -11.33 2.77 -9.17
CA PRO A 7 -9.94 2.34 -9.00
C PRO A 7 -9.19 3.18 -7.96
N TYR A 8 -8.33 2.55 -7.15
CA TYR A 8 -7.57 3.24 -6.10
C TYR A 8 -6.15 2.69 -5.93
N VAL A 9 -5.29 3.51 -5.33
CA VAL A 9 -4.03 3.08 -4.73
C VAL A 9 -4.20 3.05 -3.22
N LEU A 10 -3.83 1.93 -2.59
CA LEU A 10 -3.91 1.75 -1.15
C LEU A 10 -2.66 2.32 -0.49
N ILE A 11 -2.80 3.17 0.53
CA ILE A 11 -1.69 3.62 1.39
C ILE A 11 -1.89 3.00 2.77
N VAL A 12 -0.90 2.25 3.26
CA VAL A 12 -1.05 1.46 4.51
C VAL A 12 0.25 1.43 5.33
N PRO A 13 0.19 1.55 6.68
CA PRO A 13 1.33 1.31 7.54
C PRO A 13 1.61 -0.18 7.75
N THR A 14 2.86 -0.54 8.01
CA THR A 14 3.25 -1.87 8.46
C THR A 14 3.20 -1.98 9.99
N TYR A 15 2.50 -2.99 10.49
CA TYR A 15 2.42 -3.31 11.92
C TYR A 15 3.12 -4.63 12.27
N GLY A 16 2.97 -5.10 13.50
CA GLY A 16 3.35 -6.47 13.88
C GLY A 16 4.77 -6.65 14.40
N GLY A 17 5.56 -5.57 14.54
CA GLY A 17 6.86 -5.58 15.20
C GLY A 17 7.87 -6.54 14.56
N GLY A 18 7.90 -6.62 13.22
CA GLY A 18 8.76 -7.55 12.48
C GLY A 18 8.11 -8.90 12.12
N SER A 19 6.95 -9.24 12.71
CA SER A 19 6.24 -10.47 12.36
C SER A 19 5.44 -10.32 11.06
N LEU A 20 5.79 -11.10 10.03
CA LEU A 20 5.06 -11.16 8.75
C LEU A 20 3.55 -11.41 8.90
N LYS A 21 3.16 -12.29 9.83
CA LYS A 21 1.74 -12.63 10.09
C LYS A 21 0.89 -11.46 10.60
N ARG A 22 1.54 -10.41 11.13
CA ARG A 22 0.88 -9.24 11.74
C ARG A 22 1.21 -7.95 11.00
N ALA A 23 1.85 -8.06 9.84
CA ALA A 23 2.32 -6.92 9.06
C ALA A 23 1.16 -6.06 8.53
N VAL A 24 0.11 -6.70 8.01
CA VAL A 24 -1.07 -6.01 7.47
C VAL A 24 -2.09 -5.80 8.60
N PRO A 25 -2.59 -4.57 8.82
CA PRO A 25 -3.65 -4.31 9.78
C PRO A 25 -4.91 -5.16 9.51
N LYS A 26 -5.57 -5.63 10.57
CA LYS A 26 -6.78 -6.46 10.44
C LYS A 26 -7.88 -5.76 9.63
N GLN A 27 -8.04 -4.45 9.82
CA GLN A 27 -9.00 -3.62 9.10
C GLN A 27 -8.73 -3.60 7.58
N VAL A 28 -7.45 -3.63 7.19
CA VAL A 28 -7.04 -3.69 5.79
C VAL A 28 -7.23 -5.09 5.20
N ILE A 29 -6.99 -6.14 6.00
CA ILE A 29 -7.32 -7.52 5.62
C ILE A 29 -8.82 -7.64 5.36
N ASP A 30 -9.66 -7.17 6.27
CA ASP A 30 -11.11 -7.26 6.15
C ASP A 30 -11.61 -6.43 4.94
N PHE A 31 -11.06 -5.22 4.72
CA PHE A 31 -11.35 -4.39 3.55
C PHE A 31 -10.98 -5.06 2.23
N LEU A 32 -9.80 -5.68 2.12
CA LEU A 32 -9.33 -6.37 0.91
C LEU A 32 -9.96 -7.76 0.76
N ASN A 33 -10.49 -8.36 1.82
CA ASN A 33 -11.19 -9.64 1.72
C ASN A 33 -12.53 -9.50 0.99
N ASP A 34 -13.14 -8.31 0.99
CA ASP A 34 -14.26 -7.97 0.09
C ASP A 34 -13.80 -8.00 -1.38
N PRO A 35 -14.35 -8.89 -2.24
CA PRO A 35 -13.97 -8.99 -3.64
C PRO A 35 -14.21 -7.71 -4.45
N ILE A 36 -15.23 -6.92 -4.11
CA ILE A 36 -15.53 -5.66 -4.81
C ILE A 36 -14.40 -4.68 -4.55
N ASN A 37 -14.04 -4.46 -3.29
CA ASN A 37 -12.92 -3.59 -2.93
C ASN A 37 -11.60 -4.09 -3.53
N ARG A 38 -11.36 -5.40 -3.52
CA ARG A 38 -10.13 -5.97 -4.09
C ARG A 38 -10.06 -5.75 -5.60
N SER A 39 -11.17 -5.81 -6.32
CA SER A 39 -11.20 -5.62 -7.78
C SER A 39 -10.78 -4.22 -8.23
N PHE A 40 -10.88 -3.22 -7.34
CA PHE A 40 -10.55 -1.83 -7.63
C PHE A 40 -9.12 -1.41 -7.22
N ILE A 41 -8.36 -2.24 -6.50
CA ILE A 41 -6.96 -1.87 -6.19
C ILE A 41 -6.12 -1.86 -7.47
N ARG A 42 -5.24 -0.86 -7.59
CA ARG A 42 -4.31 -0.70 -8.72
C ARG A 42 -2.84 -0.65 -8.30
N GLY A 43 -2.58 -0.39 -7.03
CA GLY A 43 -1.24 -0.39 -6.46
C GLY A 43 -1.29 -0.20 -4.94
N VAL A 44 -0.14 -0.43 -4.29
CA VAL A 44 0.02 -0.21 -2.86
C VAL A 44 1.24 0.67 -2.58
N ILE A 45 1.11 1.60 -1.64
CA ILE A 45 2.20 2.38 -1.05
C ILE A 45 2.23 2.03 0.43
N THR A 46 3.43 1.80 0.97
CA THR A 46 3.57 1.32 2.35
C THR A 46 4.42 2.25 3.18
N SER A 47 3.97 2.53 4.40
CA SER A 47 4.79 3.20 5.40
C SER A 47 5.34 2.24 6.45
N GLY A 48 6.47 2.59 7.05
CA GLY A 48 7.12 1.78 8.06
C GLY A 48 8.19 2.55 8.82
N ASN A 49 9.13 1.82 9.41
CA ASN A 49 10.31 2.36 10.05
C ASN A 49 11.49 1.43 9.73
N THR A 50 12.59 1.98 9.22
CA THR A 50 13.78 1.25 8.78
C THR A 50 14.48 0.53 9.93
N ASN A 51 14.23 0.92 11.19
CA ASN A 51 14.67 0.19 12.38
C ASN A 51 14.17 -1.26 12.43
N PHE A 52 13.14 -1.62 11.66
CA PHE A 52 12.66 -2.99 11.51
C PHE A 52 13.43 -3.82 10.46
N GLY A 53 14.48 -3.28 9.85
CA GLY A 53 15.39 -3.99 8.95
C GLY A 53 14.64 -4.66 7.78
N SER A 54 14.79 -5.97 7.64
CA SER A 54 14.15 -6.74 6.56
C SER A 54 12.62 -6.72 6.59
N ALA A 55 12.02 -6.34 7.72
CA ALA A 55 10.58 -6.18 7.87
C ALA A 55 10.07 -4.76 7.55
N TYR A 56 10.95 -3.82 7.19
CA TYR A 56 10.57 -2.49 6.71
C TYR A 56 9.59 -2.60 5.54
N CYS A 57 8.42 -1.96 5.69
CA CYS A 57 7.35 -1.91 4.68
C CYS A 57 6.83 -3.28 4.17
N VAL A 58 7.00 -4.36 4.94
CA VAL A 58 6.67 -5.72 4.46
C VAL A 58 5.17 -5.94 4.21
N ALA A 59 4.29 -5.09 4.77
CA ALA A 59 2.86 -5.14 4.47
C ALA A 59 2.56 -4.98 2.98
N GLY A 60 3.27 -4.09 2.28
CA GLY A 60 3.05 -3.85 0.86
C GLY A 60 3.47 -5.02 -0.02
N ARG A 61 4.59 -5.69 0.29
CA ARG A 61 4.98 -6.94 -0.38
C ARG A 61 3.91 -8.02 -0.26
N ILE A 62 3.33 -8.16 0.93
CA ILE A 62 2.24 -9.13 1.18
C ILE A 62 0.99 -8.78 0.38
N ILE A 63 0.59 -7.51 0.37
CA ILE A 63 -0.59 -7.03 -0.37
C ILE A 63 -0.37 -7.13 -1.88
N SER A 64 0.80 -6.69 -2.37
CA SER A 64 1.20 -6.74 -3.77
C SER A 64 1.15 -8.17 -4.30
N ALA A 65 1.74 -9.13 -3.60
CA ALA A 65 1.72 -10.54 -3.99
C ALA A 65 0.31 -11.13 -3.97
N LYS A 66 -0.51 -10.83 -2.95
CA LYS A 66 -1.87 -11.39 -2.83
C LYS A 66 -2.85 -10.79 -3.85
N CYS A 67 -2.75 -9.50 -4.10
CA CYS A 67 -3.68 -8.75 -4.95
C CYS A 67 -3.18 -8.59 -6.39
N HIS A 68 -1.97 -9.03 -6.70
CA HIS A 68 -1.34 -8.92 -8.03
C HIS A 68 -1.27 -7.47 -8.54
N VAL A 69 -0.90 -6.54 -7.66
CA VAL A 69 -0.73 -5.12 -7.99
C VAL A 69 0.68 -4.63 -7.64
N PRO A 70 1.23 -3.64 -8.34
CA PRO A 70 2.57 -3.12 -8.05
C PRO A 70 2.65 -2.45 -6.68
N GLU A 71 3.81 -2.58 -6.05
CA GLU A 71 4.21 -1.72 -4.95
C GLU A 71 4.84 -0.44 -5.51
N LEU A 72 4.21 0.70 -5.26
CA LEU A 72 4.50 1.95 -5.95
C LEU A 72 5.53 2.81 -5.21
N TYR A 73 5.55 2.75 -3.87
CA TYR A 73 6.45 3.58 -3.06
C TYR A 73 6.55 3.09 -1.61
N HIS A 74 7.65 3.45 -0.94
CA HIS A 74 7.88 3.26 0.49
C HIS A 74 8.27 4.57 1.16
N PHE A 75 7.79 4.81 2.38
CA PHE A 75 8.23 5.95 3.19
C PHE A 75 8.28 5.61 4.68
N GLU A 76 8.94 6.45 5.47
CA GLU A 76 9.05 6.26 6.92
C GLU A 76 8.09 7.14 7.70
N LEU A 77 7.44 6.56 8.71
CA LEU A 77 6.61 7.27 9.68
C LEU A 77 5.55 8.15 9.02
N LEU A 78 5.68 9.47 9.17
CA LEU A 78 4.76 10.48 8.62
C LEU A 78 5.13 10.91 7.18
N GLY A 79 6.27 10.46 6.68
CA GLY A 79 6.86 10.92 5.44
C GLY A 79 7.56 12.26 5.57
N THR A 80 8.46 12.51 4.62
CA THR A 80 9.17 13.75 4.41
C THR A 80 8.55 14.54 3.27
N GLN A 81 8.94 15.80 3.11
CA GLN A 81 8.54 16.59 1.94
C GLN A 81 9.00 15.97 0.60
N LYS A 82 10.12 15.24 0.62
CA LYS A 82 10.59 14.47 -0.53
C LYS A 82 9.65 13.32 -0.86
N ASP A 83 9.17 12.60 0.14
CA ASP A 83 8.21 11.50 -0.03
C ASP A 83 6.89 12.03 -0.59
N VAL A 84 6.40 13.17 -0.07
CA VAL A 84 5.20 13.84 -0.60
C VAL A 84 5.36 14.18 -2.08
N ALA A 85 6.49 14.80 -2.46
CA ALA A 85 6.76 15.15 -3.85
C ALA A 85 6.86 13.90 -4.75
N ALA A 86 7.57 12.87 -4.30
CA ALA A 86 7.74 11.62 -5.02
C ALA A 86 6.41 10.88 -5.23
N VAL A 87 5.58 10.76 -4.18
CA VAL A 87 4.26 10.11 -4.26
C VAL A 87 3.34 10.88 -5.21
N LYS A 88 3.28 12.22 -5.11
CA LYS A 88 2.46 13.03 -6.03
C LYS A 88 2.88 12.85 -7.48
N GLN A 89 4.17 12.95 -7.77
CA GLN A 89 4.68 12.80 -9.13
C GLN A 89 4.51 11.36 -9.66
N GLY A 90 4.77 10.36 -8.81
CA GLY A 90 4.64 8.95 -9.13
C GLY A 90 3.20 8.58 -9.46
N LEU A 91 2.24 8.98 -8.62
CA LEU A 91 0.81 8.73 -8.85
C LEU A 91 0.31 9.43 -10.12
N HIS A 92 0.73 10.67 -10.40
CA HIS A 92 0.37 11.34 -11.64
C HIS A 92 0.83 10.52 -12.87
N LYS A 93 2.08 10.07 -12.89
CA LYS A 93 2.61 9.23 -13.99
C LYS A 93 1.88 7.89 -14.09
N PHE A 94 1.64 7.24 -12.95
CA PHE A 94 0.97 5.94 -12.87
C PHE A 94 -0.44 5.98 -13.48
N TRP A 95 -1.24 6.98 -13.12
CA TRP A 95 -2.62 7.08 -13.62
C TRP A 95 -2.70 7.47 -15.09
N VAL A 96 -1.75 8.28 -15.58
CA VAL A 96 -1.63 8.58 -17.03
C VAL A 96 -1.35 7.30 -17.81
N GLN A 97 -0.47 6.43 -17.32
CA GLN A 97 -0.14 5.16 -17.98
C GLN A 97 -1.28 4.13 -17.93
N GLN A 98 -2.09 4.13 -16.87
CA GLN A 98 -3.26 3.24 -16.72
C GLN A 98 -4.46 3.66 -17.59
N SER A 99 -4.47 4.89 -18.09
CA SER A 99 -5.56 5.43 -18.91
C SER A 99 -5.33 5.24 -20.42
N ASN A 100 -4.15 4.74 -20.81
CA ASN A 100 -3.77 4.41 -22.18
C ASN A 100 -3.82 2.89 -22.39
#